data_AF-A0A951PFW5-F1
#
_entry.id   AF-A0A951PFW5-F1
#
_cell.length_a   1.000
_cell.length_b   1.000
_cell.length_c   1.000
_cell.angle_alpha   90.00
_cell.angle_beta   90.00
_cell.angle_gamma   90.00
#
_symmetry.space_group_name_H-M   'P 1'
#
loop_
_entity.id
_entity.type
_entity.pdbx_description
1 polymer ?
#
loop_
_entity_poly.entity_id
_entity_poly.type
_entity_poly.pdbx_seq_one_letter_code
_entity_poly.pdbx_strand_id
1 'polypeptide(L)'
;MIHDRLLRAARNLPVDRPPIWIMRQAGRYLKAYRDLRQKYPSFQERSETPDLAVEISLQPFYAFKPDRVIMFSDILTPLPVQGNLDPSVLLGTHDLIQQRTIEVIRKAGNKGHIMNLGQGILHTTPEENVAFFFETVKQTQTPTADYSTLIGKAKKMVS
;
A
#
# COMPACT_ATOMS: atom_id res chain seq x y z
N MET A 1 -7.31 4.30 -26.39
CA MET A 1 -7.24 4.29 -24.92
C MET A 1 -7.44 2.86 -24.40
N ILE A 2 -6.39 2.04 -24.44
CA ILE A 2 -6.49 0.56 -24.26
C ILE A 2 -6.41 0.12 -22.78
N HIS A 3 -6.05 1.02 -21.86
CA HIS A 3 -5.62 0.67 -20.50
C HIS A 3 -6.68 0.82 -19.40
N ASP A 4 -7.94 1.12 -19.72
CA ASP A 4 -8.98 1.37 -18.71
C ASP A 4 -10.05 0.27 -18.60
N ARG A 5 -9.95 -0.84 -19.36
CA ARG A 5 -10.97 -1.90 -19.42
C ARG A 5 -11.46 -2.36 -18.05
N LEU A 6 -10.57 -2.62 -17.08
CA LEU A 6 -11.01 -3.05 -15.74
C LEU A 6 -11.82 -1.96 -15.02
N LEU A 7 -11.39 -0.70 -15.10
CA LEU A 7 -12.10 0.41 -14.45
C LEU A 7 -13.45 0.67 -15.12
N ARG A 8 -13.54 0.53 -16.43
CA ARG A 8 -14.79 0.62 -17.19
C ARG A 8 -15.75 -0.50 -16.80
N ALA A 9 -15.27 -1.74 -16.84
CA ALA A 9 -16.07 -2.91 -16.46
C ALA A 9 -16.57 -2.81 -15.01
N ALA A 10 -15.72 -2.37 -14.07
CA ALA A 10 -16.10 -2.15 -12.67
C ALA A 10 -17.15 -1.05 -12.47
N ARG A 11 -17.25 -0.10 -13.42
CA ARG A 11 -18.27 0.95 -13.46
C ARG A 11 -19.47 0.59 -14.33
N ASN A 12 -19.58 -0.67 -14.75
CA ASN A 12 -20.63 -1.15 -15.64
C ASN A 12 -20.69 -0.39 -16.99
N LEU A 13 -19.53 0.03 -17.51
CA LEU A 13 -19.41 0.71 -18.80
C LEU A 13 -19.01 -0.29 -19.91
N PRO A 14 -19.42 -0.04 -21.18
CA PRO A 14 -19.06 -0.91 -22.30
C PRO A 14 -17.54 -1.06 -22.48
N VAL A 15 -17.10 -2.28 -22.79
CA VAL A 15 -15.73 -2.65 -23.12
C VAL A 15 -15.70 -3.49 -24.40
N ASP A 16 -14.62 -3.42 -25.17
CA ASP A 16 -14.40 -4.17 -26.40
C ASP A 16 -14.13 -5.67 -26.16
N ARG A 17 -13.65 -6.03 -24.98
CA ARG A 17 -13.54 -7.41 -24.49
C ARG A 17 -13.54 -7.45 -22.95
N PRO A 18 -13.83 -8.60 -22.33
CA PRO A 18 -13.68 -8.75 -20.88
C PRO A 18 -12.23 -8.46 -20.43
N PRO A 19 -12.02 -7.64 -19.38
CA PRO A 19 -10.70 -7.45 -18.79
C PRO A 19 -10.28 -8.68 -17.98
N ILE A 20 -8.97 -8.99 -18.00
CA ILE A 20 -8.41 -10.13 -17.27
C ILE A 20 -7.25 -9.70 -16.35
N TRP A 21 -7.30 -10.23 -15.12
CA TRP A 21 -6.20 -10.25 -14.16
C TRP A 21 -6.40 -11.47 -13.26
N ILE A 22 -5.36 -11.91 -12.55
CA ILE A 22 -5.44 -13.11 -11.71
C ILE A 22 -4.87 -12.81 -10.32
N MET A 23 -5.55 -13.26 -9.26
CA MET A 23 -4.99 -13.24 -7.91
C MET A 23 -3.71 -14.07 -7.85
N ARG A 24 -2.69 -13.56 -7.16
CA ARG A 24 -1.36 -14.21 -7.09
C ARG A 24 -0.69 -14.38 -8.46
N GLN A 25 -0.98 -13.48 -9.41
CA GLN A 25 -0.33 -13.47 -10.73
C GLN A 25 1.19 -13.39 -10.66
N ALA A 26 1.77 -12.72 -9.66
CA ALA A 26 3.20 -12.76 -9.40
C ALA A 26 3.50 -13.86 -8.36
N GLY A 27 4.13 -14.96 -8.78
CA GLY A 27 4.31 -16.09 -7.89
C GLY A 27 5.13 -17.25 -8.45
N ARG A 28 5.19 -18.33 -7.66
CA ARG A 28 6.11 -19.47 -7.81
C ARG A 28 6.02 -20.22 -9.15
N TYR A 29 4.92 -20.06 -9.89
CA TYR A 29 4.75 -20.67 -11.21
C TYR A 29 5.63 -20.00 -12.28
N LEU A 30 5.98 -18.72 -12.11
CA LEU A 30 6.87 -18.00 -13.02
C LEU A 30 8.33 -18.36 -12.77
N LYS A 31 9.07 -18.68 -13.84
CA LYS A 31 10.52 -18.90 -13.76
C LYS A 31 11.26 -17.67 -13.23
N ALA A 32 10.94 -16.48 -13.75
CA ALA A 32 11.53 -15.21 -13.29
C ALA A 32 11.37 -14.99 -11.78
N TYR A 33 10.20 -15.31 -11.22
CA TYR A 33 9.97 -15.24 -9.77
C TYR A 33 10.85 -16.23 -9.01
N ARG A 34 10.94 -17.49 -9.49
CA ARG A 34 11.77 -18.52 -8.85
C ARG A 34 13.24 -18.15 -8.85
N ASP A 35 13.75 -17.64 -9.97
CA ASP A 35 15.14 -17.21 -10.11
C ASP A 35 15.45 -16.02 -9.19
N LEU A 36 14.55 -15.02 -9.11
CA LEU A 36 14.68 -13.90 -8.18
C LEU A 36 14.65 -14.36 -6.72
N ARG A 37 13.75 -15.27 -6.37
CA ARG A 37 13.66 -15.86 -5.03
C ARG A 37 14.92 -16.63 -4.63
N GLN A 38 15.66 -17.22 -5.57
CA GLN A 38 16.94 -17.85 -5.25
C GLN A 38 18.00 -16.82 -4.83
N LYS A 39 17.98 -15.63 -5.44
CA LYS A 39 18.87 -14.51 -5.08
C LYS A 39 18.46 -13.83 -3.78
N TYR A 40 17.14 -13.67 -3.57
CA TYR A 40 16.54 -13.02 -2.40
C TYR A 40 15.60 -14.01 -1.69
N PRO A 41 16.13 -14.94 -0.87
CA PRO A 41 15.35 -16.01 -0.27
C PRO A 41 14.31 -15.51 0.74
N SER A 42 14.61 -14.40 1.43
CA SER A 42 13.70 -13.76 2.37
C SER A 42 12.45 -13.25 1.63
N PHE A 43 11.27 -13.63 2.13
CA PHE A 43 10.02 -13.13 1.59
C PHE A 43 9.81 -11.66 1.97
N GLN A 44 10.08 -11.34 3.24
CA GLN A 44 9.98 -9.99 3.78
C GLN A 44 10.86 -9.00 3.01
N GLU A 45 12.10 -9.37 2.74
CA GLU A 45 13.02 -8.53 1.95
C GLU A 45 12.45 -8.21 0.57
N ARG A 46 11.88 -9.22 -0.10
CA ARG A 46 11.26 -9.05 -1.43
C ARG A 46 9.97 -8.23 -1.40
N SER A 47 9.20 -8.27 -0.30
CA SER A 47 7.96 -7.50 -0.16
C SER A 47 8.18 -6.08 0.37
N GLU A 48 9.23 -5.84 1.13
CA GLU A 48 9.53 -4.54 1.75
C GLU A 48 10.54 -3.70 0.97
N THR A 49 11.33 -4.31 0.08
CA THR A 49 12.23 -3.58 -0.82
C THR A 49 11.44 -3.08 -2.04
N PRO A 50 11.26 -1.76 -2.23
CA PRO A 50 10.40 -1.23 -3.28
C PRO A 50 10.81 -1.70 -4.69
N ASP A 51 12.11 -1.72 -4.99
CA ASP A 51 12.61 -2.13 -6.30
C ASP A 51 12.29 -3.61 -6.60
N LEU A 52 12.47 -4.50 -5.61
CA LEU A 52 12.13 -5.92 -5.75
C LEU A 52 10.62 -6.13 -5.86
N ALA A 53 9.83 -5.41 -5.07
CA ALA A 53 8.38 -5.49 -5.11
C ALA A 53 7.85 -5.02 -6.48
N VAL A 54 8.38 -3.92 -7.02
CA VAL A 54 8.05 -3.43 -8.38
C VAL A 54 8.45 -4.46 -9.43
N GLU A 55 9.68 -4.97 -9.38
CA GLU A 55 10.16 -5.98 -10.32
C GLU A 55 9.25 -7.21 -10.34
N ILE A 56 8.97 -7.78 -9.16
CA ILE A 56 8.09 -8.96 -9.01
C ILE A 56 6.68 -8.67 -9.53
N SER A 57 6.13 -7.50 -9.22
CA SER A 57 4.79 -7.08 -9.68
C SER A 57 4.68 -7.03 -11.20
N LEU A 58 5.76 -6.64 -11.89
CA LEU A 58 5.79 -6.50 -13.35
C LEU A 58 6.09 -7.79 -14.11
N GLN A 59 6.60 -8.84 -13.46
CA GLN A 59 6.89 -10.13 -14.12
C GLN A 59 5.70 -10.72 -14.91
N PRO A 60 4.46 -10.75 -14.37
CA PRO A 60 3.30 -11.24 -15.10
C PRO A 60 2.90 -10.32 -16.26
N PHE A 61 3.17 -9.02 -16.13
CA PHE A 61 2.94 -8.06 -17.20
C PHE A 61 3.81 -8.35 -18.42
N TYR A 62 5.10 -8.59 -18.19
CA TYR A 62 6.01 -8.96 -19.27
C TYR A 62 5.69 -10.34 -19.87
N ALA A 63 5.21 -11.28 -19.05
CA ALA A 63 4.89 -12.63 -19.53
C ALA A 63 3.56 -12.71 -20.30
N PHE A 64 2.51 -12.04 -19.84
CA PHE A 64 1.13 -12.28 -20.30
C PHE A 64 0.35 -11.04 -20.70
N LYS A 65 0.85 -9.83 -20.40
CA LYS A 65 0.17 -8.55 -20.67
C LYS A 65 -1.30 -8.53 -20.16
N PRO A 66 -1.56 -8.84 -18.87
CA PRO A 66 -2.90 -8.74 -18.30
C PRO A 66 -3.38 -7.29 -18.30
N ASP A 67 -4.69 -7.08 -18.15
CA ASP A 67 -5.24 -5.73 -18.12
C ASP A 67 -4.88 -4.99 -16.83
N ARG A 68 -4.46 -5.67 -15.76
CA ARG A 68 -3.97 -5.05 -14.52
C ARG A 68 -2.78 -5.76 -13.90
N VAL A 69 -2.02 -4.96 -13.17
CA VAL A 69 -0.96 -5.41 -12.27
C VAL A 69 -1.43 -5.22 -10.83
N ILE A 70 -1.25 -6.26 -10.02
CA ILE A 70 -1.37 -6.14 -8.57
C ILE A 70 0.01 -6.03 -7.98
N MET A 71 0.16 -5.11 -7.02
CA MET A 71 1.38 -4.94 -6.26
C MET A 71 1.71 -6.21 -5.46
N PHE A 72 2.96 -6.65 -5.59
CA PHE A 72 3.53 -7.68 -4.75
C PHE A 72 3.85 -7.07 -3.38
N SER A 73 3.08 -7.47 -2.38
CA SER A 73 3.36 -7.24 -0.97
C SER A 73 2.90 -8.46 -0.19
N ASP A 74 3.34 -8.59 1.05
CA ASP A 74 2.59 -9.44 1.98
C ASP A 74 1.29 -8.72 2.37
N ILE A 75 0.29 -9.50 2.74
CA ILE A 75 -0.92 -9.00 3.40
C ILE A 75 -0.61 -8.79 4.89
N LEU A 76 0.35 -9.55 5.43
CA LEU A 76 0.79 -9.45 6.82
C LEU A 76 1.98 -8.50 7.01
N THR A 77 2.56 -7.92 5.94
CA THR A 77 3.60 -6.89 6.03
C THR A 77 2.91 -5.67 6.60
N PRO A 78 3.19 -5.27 7.85
CA PRO A 78 2.88 -3.93 8.27
C PRO A 78 3.80 -3.04 7.44
N LEU A 79 3.23 -2.22 6.54
CA LEU A 79 4.01 -1.32 5.69
C LEU A 79 5.13 -0.67 6.51
N PRO A 80 6.41 -0.68 6.07
CA PRO A 80 7.50 -0.07 6.85
C PRO A 80 7.50 1.46 6.73
N VAL A 81 6.35 2.11 6.98
CA VAL A 81 6.12 3.35 7.76
C VAL A 81 4.64 3.35 8.19
N GLN A 82 4.18 2.28 8.82
CA GLN A 82 2.87 2.24 9.45
C GLN A 82 3.07 2.72 10.87
N GLY A 83 2.81 4.01 11.07
CA GLY A 83 2.46 4.57 12.36
C GLY A 83 1.19 3.91 12.86
N ASN A 84 1.36 2.73 13.44
CA ASN A 84 0.30 1.95 14.03
C ASN A 84 0.04 2.51 15.41
N LEU A 85 -1.10 3.17 15.55
CA LEU A 85 -1.65 3.40 16.86
C LEU A 85 -2.11 2.06 17.42
N ASP A 86 -1.76 1.78 18.68
CA ASP A 86 -2.27 0.61 19.39
C ASP A 86 -3.80 0.75 19.54
N PRO A 87 -4.60 -0.25 19.12
CA PRO A 87 -6.06 -0.21 19.23
C PRO A 87 -6.60 0.12 20.62
N SER A 88 -5.88 -0.28 21.68
CA SER A 88 -6.25 0.00 23.07
C SER A 88 -6.25 1.49 23.41
N VAL A 89 -5.53 2.32 22.64
CA VAL A 89 -5.53 3.78 22.83
C VAL A 89 -6.93 4.37 22.65
N LEU A 90 -7.74 3.80 21.75
CA LEU A 90 -9.11 4.26 21.51
C LEU A 90 -10.08 3.87 22.62
N LEU A 91 -9.64 3.10 23.63
CA LEU A 91 -10.42 2.87 24.86
C LEU A 91 -10.18 3.98 25.91
N GLY A 92 -9.21 4.87 25.68
CA GLY A 92 -8.88 5.97 26.57
C GLY A 92 -9.70 7.23 26.33
N THR A 93 -9.25 8.34 26.92
CA THR A 93 -9.84 9.68 26.73
C THR A 93 -9.47 10.27 25.38
N HIS A 94 -10.26 11.23 24.90
CA HIS A 94 -9.94 12.01 23.69
C HIS A 94 -8.53 12.64 23.76
N ASP A 95 -8.11 13.16 24.91
CA ASP A 95 -6.76 13.70 25.09
C ASP A 95 -5.67 12.65 24.81
N LEU A 96 -5.84 11.43 25.31
CA LEU A 96 -4.89 10.34 25.07
C LEU A 96 -4.87 9.95 23.59
N ILE A 97 -6.04 9.84 22.97
CA ILE A 97 -6.18 9.53 21.54
C ILE A 97 -5.46 10.58 20.71
N GLN A 98 -5.69 11.86 21.00
CA GLN A 98 -5.07 12.96 20.28
C GLN A 98 -3.54 12.95 20.42
N GLN A 99 -3.04 12.89 21.66
CA GLN A 99 -1.61 12.90 21.94
C GLN A 99 -0.87 11.77 21.23
N ARG A 100 -1.39 10.55 21.33
CA ARG A 100 -0.75 9.37 20.75
C ARG A 100 -0.84 9.36 19.22
N THR A 101 -1.95 9.83 18.66
CA THR A 101 -2.11 10.00 17.20
C THR A 101 -1.08 10.99 16.66
N ILE A 102 -0.96 12.17 17.27
CA ILE A 102 0.00 13.19 16.86
C ILE A 102 1.44 12.70 17.02
N GLU A 103 1.76 11.99 18.10
CA GLU A 103 3.09 11.43 18.33
C GLU A 103 3.49 10.46 17.22
N VAL A 104 2.57 9.58 16.82
CA VAL A 104 2.78 8.61 15.74
C VAL A 104 3.05 9.32 14.41
N ILE A 105 2.23 10.32 14.07
CA ILE A 105 2.38 11.11 12.85
C ILE A 105 3.70 11.89 12.85
N ARG A 106 4.07 12.49 13.99
CA ARG A 106 5.33 13.22 14.14
C ARG A 106 6.55 12.31 14.00
N LYS A 107 6.50 11.10 14.58
CA LYS A 107 7.57 10.10 14.45
C LYS A 107 7.73 9.61 13.01
N ALA A 108 6.64 9.51 12.26
CA ALA A 108 6.67 9.14 10.85
C ALA A 108 7.37 10.19 9.96
N GLY A 109 7.30 11.47 10.36
CA GLY A 109 8.02 12.57 9.69
C GLY A 109 7.43 12.91 8.31
N ASN A 110 8.28 13.38 7.38
CA ASN A 110 7.89 13.79 6.03
C ASN A 110 7.97 12.66 4.98
N LYS A 111 8.10 11.40 5.42
CA LYS A 111 8.06 10.24 4.53
C LYS A 111 6.61 9.84 4.33
N GLY A 112 6.28 9.23 3.19
CA GLY A 112 4.91 8.76 2.92
C GLY A 112 4.41 7.87 4.04
N HIS A 113 3.48 8.38 4.85
CA HIS A 113 2.95 7.72 6.03
C HIS A 113 1.46 7.47 5.86
N ILE A 114 1.05 6.21 5.95
CA ILE A 114 -0.35 5.83 6.02
C ILE A 114 -0.64 5.55 7.50
N MET A 115 -1.43 6.44 8.12
CA MET A 115 -1.91 6.25 9.48
C MET A 115 -2.82 5.02 9.53
N ASN A 116 -2.56 4.11 10.45
CA ASN A 116 -3.42 2.95 10.67
C ASN A 116 -3.55 2.63 12.15
N LEU A 117 -4.58 1.85 12.47
CA LEU A 117 -4.85 1.31 13.79
C LEU A 117 -4.50 -0.18 13.77
N GLY A 118 -3.35 -0.55 14.38
CA GLY A 118 -2.69 -1.85 14.32
C GLY A 118 -3.52 -3.04 13.80
N GLN A 119 -4.13 -3.81 14.71
CA GLN A 119 -4.97 -4.98 14.38
C GLN A 119 -6.43 -4.63 14.04
N GLY A 120 -6.75 -3.34 13.84
CA GLY A 120 -8.10 -2.83 13.67
C GLY A 120 -8.76 -2.40 14.99
N ILE A 121 -10.03 -2.00 14.90
CA ILE A 121 -10.83 -1.47 16.02
C ILE A 121 -11.26 -2.63 16.93
N LEU A 122 -11.11 -2.48 18.26
CA LEU A 122 -11.59 -3.48 19.22
C LEU A 122 -13.12 -3.41 19.32
N HIS A 123 -13.77 -4.54 19.52
CA HIS A 123 -15.23 -4.62 19.61
C HIS A 123 -15.82 -3.79 20.77
N THR A 124 -15.03 -3.50 21.81
CA THR A 124 -15.42 -2.66 22.94
C THR A 124 -15.13 -1.17 22.74
N THR A 125 -14.53 -0.78 21.61
CA THR A 125 -14.17 0.62 21.36
C THR A 125 -15.42 1.48 21.12
N PRO A 126 -15.64 2.56 21.90
CA PRO A 126 -16.73 3.49 21.65
C PRO A 126 -16.63 4.13 20.26
N GLU A 127 -17.75 4.21 19.53
CA GLU A 127 -17.80 4.80 18.19
C GLU A 127 -17.36 6.27 18.19
N GLU A 128 -17.67 7.03 19.24
CA GLU A 128 -17.25 8.42 19.41
C GLU A 128 -15.72 8.55 19.43
N ASN A 129 -15.03 7.64 20.12
CA ASN A 129 -13.56 7.61 20.17
C ASN A 129 -12.95 7.26 18.81
N VAL A 130 -13.61 6.40 18.03
CA VAL A 130 -13.21 6.10 16.63
C VAL A 130 -13.36 7.35 15.77
N ALA A 131 -14.51 8.03 15.86
CA ALA A 131 -14.78 9.26 15.11
C ALA A 131 -13.75 10.35 15.44
N PHE A 132 -13.47 10.56 16.72
CA PHE A 132 -12.48 11.52 17.20
C PHE A 132 -11.06 11.21 16.71
N PHE A 133 -10.67 9.93 16.67
CA PHE A 133 -9.41 9.50 16.06
C PHE A 133 -9.31 9.90 14.58
N PHE A 134 -10.35 9.63 13.78
CA PHE A 134 -10.38 10.02 12.36
C PHE A 134 -10.30 11.53 12.17
N GLU A 135 -11.01 12.30 13.01
CA GLU A 135 -10.96 13.77 12.97
C GLU A 135 -9.56 14.29 13.28
N THR A 136 -8.92 13.76 14.32
CA THR A 136 -7.55 14.13 14.69
C THR A 136 -6.59 13.92 13.53
N VAL A 137 -6.63 12.75 12.87
CA VAL A 137 -5.76 12.46 11.71
C VAL A 137 -6.01 13.44 10.57
N LYS A 138 -7.27 13.71 10.23
CA LYS A 138 -7.64 14.61 9.12
C LYS A 138 -7.24 16.07 9.36
N GLN A 139 -7.17 16.50 10.62
CA GLN A 139 -6.80 17.87 10.98
C GLN A 139 -5.28 18.08 11.05
N THR A 140 -4.48 17.01 11.07
CA THR A 140 -3.01 17.12 11.06
C THR A 140 -2.47 17.38 9.65
N GLN A 141 -1.63 18.42 9.50
CA GLN A 141 -0.90 18.68 8.26
C GLN A 141 0.41 17.89 8.26
N THR A 142 0.64 17.05 7.24
CA THR A 142 1.95 16.43 6.99
C THR A 142 2.88 17.45 6.31
N PRO A 143 4.16 17.55 6.67
CA PRO A 143 5.10 18.37 5.90
C PRO A 143 5.17 17.84 4.45
N THR A 144 4.83 18.67 3.47
CA THR A 144 4.82 18.30 2.05
C THR A 144 6.22 17.95 1.55
N ALA A 145 6.39 16.75 1.01
CA ALA A 145 7.58 16.36 0.27
C ALA A 145 7.41 16.71 -1.23
N ASP A 146 8.42 17.36 -1.82
CA ASP A 146 8.49 17.62 -3.25
C ASP A 146 8.88 16.34 -4.00
N TYR A 147 7.92 15.76 -4.71
CA TYR A 147 8.08 14.51 -5.47
C TYR A 147 8.50 14.72 -6.93
N SER A 148 8.83 15.95 -7.35
CA SER A 148 9.24 16.29 -8.72
C SER A 148 10.45 15.47 -9.22
N THR A 149 11.33 15.04 -8.33
CA THR A 149 12.55 14.26 -8.65
C THR A 149 12.29 12.77 -8.92
N LEU A 150 11.24 12.16 -8.36
CA LEU A 150 10.95 10.73 -8.58
C LEU A 150 10.32 10.47 -9.96
N ILE A 151 9.51 11.41 -10.46
CA ILE A 151 8.92 11.35 -11.80
C ILE A 151 10.01 11.44 -12.89
N GLY A 152 11.10 12.18 -12.63
CA GLY A 152 12.23 12.33 -13.54
C GLY A 152 13.04 11.03 -13.74
N LYS A 153 13.20 10.21 -12.69
CA LYS A 153 13.93 8.94 -12.78
C LYS A 153 13.15 7.87 -13.55
N ALA A 154 11.82 7.80 -13.37
CA ALA A 154 10.97 6.85 -14.08
C ALA A 154 10.96 7.09 -15.61
N LYS A 155 11.06 8.34 -16.06
CA LYS A 155 11.15 8.68 -17.50
C LYS A 155 12.47 8.25 -18.15
N LYS A 156 13.57 8.17 -17.39
CA LYS A 156 14.91 7.82 -17.92
C LYS A 156 15.15 6.31 -18.07
N MET A 157 14.29 5.47 -17.48
CA MET A 157 14.37 4.02 -17.60
C MET A 157 13.52 3.45 -18.74
N VAL A 158 12.75 4.30 -19.43
CA VAL A 158 11.86 3.92 -20.55
C VAL A 158 12.24 4.68 -21.83
N SER A 159 13.44 5.25 -21.87
CA SER A 159 14.09 5.85 -23.03
C SER A 159 15.40 5.14 -23.30
#